data_AF-A0A9R1JX71-F1
#
_entry.id   AF-A0A9R1JX71-F1
#
_cell.length_a   1.000
_cell.length_b   1.000
_cell.length_c   1.000
_cell.angle_alpha   90.00
_cell.angle_beta   90.00
_cell.angle_gamma   90.00
#
_symmetry.space_group_name_H-M   'P 1'
#
loop_
_entity.id
_entity.type
_entity.pdbx_description
1 polymer ?
#
loop_
_entity_poly.entity_id
_entity_poly.type
_entity_poly.pdbx_seq_one_letter_code
_entity_poly.pdbx_strand_id
1 'polypeptide(L)'
;MARLLLILAASLVALAWPASCQRLPVLAPVTKDLATSLYTLPFHDGANLVVDIAGPLVWSTCQRDHLPAELPCKSPTCRLANAYPVPGCHAPGCGRDWHGDRTCTVYPYNPVTGACAAGNLVHTRFVANTTDGRNPVSQVNVRAVAACAPRKLLASLPRGSTGVAGLAGSGLALPAQVASTQKVANKFLLCPPAAANGDGVAIFGGGPLHFWVDPSDYTQSMDHTPLVTKQGSPAHYISVKSISMDNTRVLVSERALATGGVMLSTRVPYALLRRDVYRPFVDAFVKALAAQAAPVRPVAPFELCYDAQTLGNTRFGYWVPSVTLALDGGRDWRMAGVNSMVDVEPGTACLAFVEMKGVKAGDGRAPAVIVGGLQMENIVLEFDMEKKRLGLRTMPYYMQCSHFNFTRSA
;
A
#
# COMPACT_ATOMS: atom_id res chain seq x y z
N MET A 1 76.30 -25.59 -24.51
CA MET A 1 75.29 -25.65 -25.59
C MET A 1 73.98 -25.15 -25.01
N ALA A 2 73.50 -24.01 -25.53
CA ALA A 2 72.34 -23.28 -25.04
C ALA A 2 71.02 -23.99 -25.40
N ARG A 3 70.05 -23.97 -24.49
CA ARG A 3 68.62 -23.99 -24.85
C ARG A 3 67.84 -23.05 -23.94
N LEU A 4 67.48 -21.93 -24.56
CA LEU A 4 66.51 -20.92 -24.16
C LEU A 4 65.14 -21.57 -23.89
N LEU A 5 64.52 -21.25 -22.75
CA LEU A 5 63.09 -21.48 -22.49
C LEU A 5 62.45 -20.10 -22.28
N LEU A 6 61.94 -19.53 -23.37
CA LEU A 6 61.03 -18.39 -23.37
C LEU A 6 59.61 -18.96 -23.41
N ILE A 7 58.87 -18.85 -22.31
CA ILE A 7 57.43 -19.08 -22.29
C ILE A 7 56.77 -17.70 -22.35
N LEU A 8 56.15 -17.38 -23.48
CA LEU A 8 55.32 -16.21 -23.66
C LEU A 8 54.08 -16.30 -22.75
N ALA A 9 53.94 -15.36 -21.82
CA ALA A 9 52.66 -15.07 -21.18
C ALA A 9 51.81 -14.25 -22.18
N ALA A 10 50.86 -14.91 -22.84
CA ALA A 10 49.84 -14.24 -23.63
C ALA A 10 48.78 -13.66 -22.68
N SER A 11 48.87 -12.36 -22.40
CA SER A 11 47.85 -11.60 -21.69
C SER A 11 46.59 -11.47 -22.56
N LEU A 12 45.63 -12.38 -22.39
CA LEU A 12 44.26 -12.21 -22.86
C LEU A 12 43.57 -11.16 -21.98
N VAL A 13 43.68 -9.88 -22.38
CA VAL A 13 42.80 -8.83 -21.89
C VAL A 13 41.44 -9.04 -22.55
N ALA A 14 40.59 -9.84 -21.92
CA ALA A 14 39.18 -9.87 -22.24
C ALA A 14 38.55 -8.56 -21.75
N LEU A 15 38.36 -7.61 -22.67
CA LEU A 15 37.42 -6.50 -22.50
C LEU A 15 36.00 -7.08 -22.48
N ALA A 16 35.62 -7.69 -21.37
CA ALA A 16 34.22 -7.96 -21.08
C ALA A 16 33.60 -6.62 -20.65
N TRP A 17 32.88 -5.98 -21.57
CA TRP A 17 31.88 -4.98 -21.19
C TRP A 17 31.00 -5.57 -20.09
N PRO A 18 30.80 -4.91 -18.93
CA PRO A 18 29.76 -5.33 -18.03
C PRO A 18 28.43 -4.99 -18.72
N ALA A 19 27.89 -5.94 -19.49
CA ALA A 19 26.46 -6.00 -19.67
C ALA A 19 25.88 -6.13 -18.26
N SER A 20 25.41 -5.02 -17.70
CA SER A 20 24.80 -5.00 -16.39
C SER A 20 23.55 -5.90 -16.45
N CYS A 21 23.73 -7.18 -16.08
CA CYS A 21 22.67 -8.15 -15.82
C CYS A 21 21.91 -7.80 -14.52
N GLN A 22 21.86 -6.52 -14.15
CA GLN A 22 21.17 -6.07 -12.95
C GLN A 22 19.67 -6.11 -13.21
N ARG A 23 18.99 -6.99 -12.48
CA ARG A 23 17.53 -7.10 -12.53
C ARG A 23 16.94 -5.88 -11.87
N LEU A 24 16.30 -5.04 -12.67
CA LEU A 24 15.73 -3.79 -12.21
C LEU A 24 14.36 -4.00 -11.58
N PRO A 25 14.05 -3.31 -10.47
CA PRO A 25 12.71 -3.20 -9.92
C PRO A 25 11.71 -2.64 -10.94
N VAL A 26 10.43 -2.91 -10.71
CA VAL A 26 9.31 -2.43 -11.56
C VAL A 26 8.68 -1.20 -10.92
N LEU A 27 8.53 -0.14 -11.70
CA LEU A 27 7.98 1.16 -11.33
C LEU A 27 6.61 1.37 -11.97
N ALA A 28 5.66 1.87 -11.17
CA ALA A 28 4.40 2.39 -11.64
C ALA A 28 4.05 3.72 -10.95
N PRO A 29 3.44 4.68 -11.68
CA PRO A 29 2.84 5.85 -11.07
C PRO A 29 1.62 5.44 -10.23
N VAL A 30 1.36 6.19 -9.16
CA VAL A 30 0.21 6.01 -8.28
C VAL A 30 -0.61 7.28 -8.28
N THR A 31 -1.82 7.22 -8.82
CA THR A 31 -2.71 8.37 -8.91
C THR A 31 -3.78 8.29 -7.82
N LYS A 32 -4.08 9.41 -7.16
CA LYS A 32 -5.20 9.53 -6.22
C LYS A 32 -6.45 9.99 -6.99
N ASP A 33 -7.50 9.18 -6.97
CA ASP A 33 -8.80 9.55 -7.54
C ASP A 33 -9.58 10.44 -6.56
N LEU A 34 -9.93 11.65 -6.99
CA LEU A 34 -10.60 12.63 -6.13
C LEU A 34 -12.03 12.24 -5.73
N ALA A 35 -12.73 11.49 -6.59
CA ALA A 35 -14.13 11.14 -6.34
C ALA A 35 -14.28 10.06 -5.26
N THR A 36 -13.33 9.13 -5.20
CA THR A 36 -13.35 7.98 -4.29
C THR A 36 -12.29 8.04 -3.21
N SER A 37 -11.30 8.95 -3.33
CA SER A 37 -10.09 9.00 -2.51
C SER A 37 -9.25 7.71 -2.53
N LEU A 38 -9.46 6.84 -3.52
CA LEU A 38 -8.67 5.62 -3.71
C LEU A 38 -7.44 5.91 -4.56
N TYR A 39 -6.46 5.03 -4.46
CA TYR A 39 -5.25 5.10 -5.29
C TYR A 39 -5.31 4.05 -6.40
N THR A 40 -4.82 4.42 -7.58
CA THR A 40 -4.75 3.52 -8.73
C THR A 40 -3.36 3.48 -9.33
N LEU A 41 -3.02 2.36 -9.95
CA LEU A 41 -1.86 2.22 -10.83
C LEU A 41 -2.29 1.78 -12.23
N PRO A 42 -1.55 2.18 -13.29
CA PRO A 42 -1.76 1.65 -14.64
C PRO A 42 -1.51 0.15 -14.68
N PHE A 43 -2.24 -0.59 -15.52
CA PHE A 43 -2.11 -2.04 -15.62
C PHE A 43 -1.73 -2.52 -17.02
N HIS A 44 -2.64 -2.40 -17.99
CA HIS A 44 -2.40 -2.62 -19.42
C HIS A 44 -3.53 -2.02 -20.25
N ASP A 45 -3.29 -1.73 -21.52
CA ASP A 45 -4.32 -1.28 -22.49
C ASP A 45 -5.17 -0.09 -22.01
N GLY A 46 -4.56 0.83 -21.26
CA GLY A 46 -5.23 2.00 -20.69
C GLY A 46 -6.10 1.73 -19.45
N ALA A 47 -6.16 0.47 -18.98
CA ALA A 47 -6.85 0.10 -17.77
C ALA A 47 -6.02 0.40 -16.51
N ASN A 48 -6.71 0.82 -15.45
CA ASN A 48 -6.12 1.04 -14.13
C ASN A 48 -6.62 -0.01 -13.13
N LEU A 49 -5.80 -0.30 -12.11
CA LEU A 49 -6.21 -1.11 -10.96
C LEU A 49 -6.13 -0.30 -9.69
N VAL A 50 -7.12 -0.46 -8.81
CA VAL A 50 -7.11 0.11 -7.47
C VAL A 50 -6.05 -0.57 -6.63
N VAL A 51 -5.24 0.20 -5.91
CA VAL A 51 -4.22 -0.31 -4.99
C VAL A 51 -4.90 -0.73 -3.69
N ASP A 52 -4.87 -2.03 -3.36
CA ASP A 52 -5.34 -2.55 -2.07
C ASP A 52 -4.18 -3.23 -1.33
N ILE A 53 -3.53 -2.50 -0.41
CA ILE A 53 -2.39 -3.05 0.35
C ILE A 53 -2.77 -4.17 1.34
N ALA A 54 -4.06 -4.41 1.57
CA ALA A 54 -4.54 -5.54 2.36
C ALA A 54 -5.18 -6.63 1.48
N GLY A 55 -5.20 -6.46 0.16
CA GLY A 55 -5.78 -7.39 -0.81
C GLY A 55 -4.83 -8.54 -1.21
N PRO A 56 -5.26 -9.81 -1.13
CA PRO A 56 -4.40 -10.96 -1.42
C PRO A 56 -4.28 -11.34 -2.90
N LEU A 57 -5.08 -10.73 -3.78
CA LEU A 57 -5.21 -11.10 -5.18
C LEU A 57 -5.14 -9.88 -6.09
N VAL A 58 -4.59 -10.08 -7.29
CA VAL A 58 -4.83 -9.20 -8.44
C VAL A 58 -6.10 -9.69 -9.14
N TRP A 59 -7.03 -8.79 -9.45
CA TRP A 59 -8.21 -9.12 -10.24
C TRP A 59 -8.59 -7.98 -11.17
N SER A 60 -9.16 -8.33 -12.32
CA SER A 60 -9.63 -7.38 -13.33
C SER A 60 -10.83 -7.94 -14.09
N THR A 61 -11.60 -7.09 -14.76
CA THR A 61 -12.49 -7.56 -15.82
C THR A 61 -11.69 -8.14 -16.98
N CYS A 62 -12.25 -9.14 -17.63
CA CYS A 62 -11.67 -9.80 -18.79
C CYS A 62 -12.63 -9.72 -19.99
N GLN A 63 -12.08 -9.90 -21.19
CA GLN A 63 -12.88 -10.10 -22.39
C GLN A 63 -13.64 -11.45 -22.33
N ARG A 64 -14.74 -11.58 -23.08
CA ARG A 64 -15.64 -12.74 -22.98
C ARG A 64 -14.99 -14.05 -23.46
N ASP A 65 -14.06 -13.93 -24.40
CA ASP A 65 -13.28 -14.99 -25.03
C ASP A 65 -11.93 -15.24 -24.33
N HIS A 66 -11.64 -14.52 -23.24
CA HIS A 66 -10.40 -14.72 -22.48
C HIS A 66 -10.43 -16.07 -21.77
N LEU A 67 -9.51 -16.96 -22.15
CA LEU A 67 -9.48 -18.33 -21.65
C LEU A 67 -8.95 -18.40 -20.20
N PRO A 68 -9.61 -19.20 -19.34
CA PRO A 68 -9.06 -19.59 -18.04
C PRO A 68 -7.64 -20.15 -18.15
N ALA A 69 -6.80 -19.87 -17.16
CA ALA A 69 -5.52 -20.55 -17.03
C ALA A 69 -5.77 -22.03 -16.70
N GLU A 70 -4.96 -22.92 -17.29
CA GLU A 70 -4.95 -24.35 -16.96
C GLU A 70 -4.28 -24.57 -15.60
N LEU A 71 -4.98 -24.19 -14.53
CA LEU A 71 -4.57 -24.30 -13.15
C LEU A 71 -5.55 -25.21 -12.41
N PRO A 72 -5.24 -26.52 -12.30
CA PRO A 72 -6.07 -27.43 -11.55
C PRO A 72 -6.22 -26.98 -10.09
N CYS A 73 -7.33 -27.34 -9.49
CA CYS A 73 -7.68 -27.06 -8.10
C CYS A 73 -6.60 -27.41 -7.07
N LYS A 74 -5.92 -28.53 -7.28
CA LYS A 74 -4.84 -29.01 -6.40
C LYS A 74 -3.51 -28.27 -6.60
N SER A 75 -3.40 -27.46 -7.64
CA SER A 75 -2.18 -26.72 -7.93
C SER A 75 -1.79 -25.83 -6.74
N PRO A 76 -0.50 -25.68 -6.43
CA PRO A 76 -0.04 -24.73 -5.41
C PRO A 76 -0.59 -23.31 -5.65
N THR A 77 -0.66 -22.87 -6.90
CA THR A 77 -1.23 -21.58 -7.31
C THR A 77 -2.69 -21.43 -6.89
N CYS A 78 -3.54 -22.43 -7.16
CA CYS A 78 -4.95 -22.35 -6.79
C CYS A 78 -5.17 -22.36 -5.27
N ARG A 79 -4.33 -23.10 -4.54
CA ARG A 79 -4.34 -23.08 -3.06
C ARG A 79 -3.95 -21.71 -2.51
N LEU A 80 -2.92 -21.06 -3.08
CA LEU A 80 -2.55 -19.69 -2.70
C LEU A 80 -3.68 -18.70 -2.99
N ALA A 81 -4.37 -18.87 -4.11
CA ALA A 81 -5.44 -17.97 -4.51
C ALA A 81 -6.66 -18.00 -3.58
N ASN A 82 -6.91 -19.15 -2.95
CA ASN A 82 -8.00 -19.36 -2.00
C ASN A 82 -7.54 -19.38 -0.53
N ALA A 83 -6.29 -19.00 -0.24
CA ALA A 83 -5.73 -19.06 1.12
C ALA A 83 -6.40 -18.09 2.11
N TYR A 84 -6.98 -17.01 1.60
CA TYR A 84 -7.62 -15.95 2.38
C TYR A 84 -9.07 -15.74 1.90
N PRO A 85 -10.00 -16.64 2.26
CA PRO A 85 -11.38 -16.55 1.83
C PRO A 85 -12.06 -15.33 2.46
N VAL A 86 -12.91 -14.67 1.67
CA VAL A 86 -13.68 -13.51 2.11
C VAL A 86 -14.97 -14.00 2.79
N PRO A 87 -15.25 -13.60 4.05
CA PRO A 87 -16.46 -14.02 4.74
C PRO A 87 -17.74 -13.65 3.96
N GLY A 88 -18.70 -14.58 3.89
CA GLY A 88 -19.96 -14.38 3.17
C GLY A 88 -19.90 -14.68 1.67
N CYS A 89 -18.70 -14.81 1.10
CA CYS A 89 -18.50 -15.32 -0.26
C CYS A 89 -18.56 -16.85 -0.20
N HIS A 90 -19.52 -17.46 -0.89
CA HIS A 90 -19.68 -18.91 -0.88
C HIS A 90 -18.40 -19.60 -1.39
N ALA A 91 -17.78 -20.45 -0.58
CA ALA A 91 -16.77 -21.40 -1.03
C ALA A 91 -17.43 -22.79 -1.02
N PRO A 92 -17.32 -23.53 -2.13
CA PRO A 92 -16.11 -24.31 -2.36
C PRO A 92 -15.43 -23.86 -3.66
N GLY A 93 -14.24 -23.28 -3.54
CA GLY A 93 -13.31 -23.19 -4.65
C GLY A 93 -13.01 -24.61 -5.10
N CYS A 94 -13.38 -24.92 -6.33
CA CYS A 94 -13.45 -26.27 -6.91
C CYS A 94 -14.63 -27.11 -6.42
N GLY A 95 -15.57 -27.39 -7.33
CA GLY A 95 -16.71 -28.26 -7.09
C GLY A 95 -16.31 -29.68 -6.69
N ARG A 96 -17.28 -30.46 -6.19
CA ARG A 96 -17.08 -31.86 -5.77
C ARG A 96 -16.74 -32.82 -6.92
N ASP A 97 -16.72 -32.35 -8.17
CA ASP A 97 -16.36 -33.13 -9.34
C ASP A 97 -14.85 -33.07 -9.59
N TRP A 98 -14.14 -33.83 -8.76
CA TRP A 98 -12.68 -33.88 -8.62
C TRP A 98 -11.91 -34.45 -9.83
N HIS A 99 -12.59 -34.79 -10.92
CA HIS A 99 -12.01 -35.56 -12.03
C HIS A 99 -11.96 -34.84 -13.39
N GLY A 100 -12.31 -33.55 -13.47
CA GLY A 100 -12.34 -32.85 -14.77
C GLY A 100 -12.01 -31.36 -14.79
N ASP A 101 -12.00 -30.65 -13.65
CA ASP A 101 -11.81 -29.20 -13.67
C ASP A 101 -10.31 -28.82 -13.78
N ARG A 102 -9.91 -28.36 -14.96
CA ARG A 102 -8.57 -27.82 -15.24
C ARG A 102 -8.44 -26.36 -14.83
N THR A 103 -9.49 -25.74 -14.28
CA THR A 103 -9.51 -24.33 -13.94
C THR A 103 -9.53 -24.11 -12.42
N CYS A 104 -9.16 -22.90 -12.00
CA CYS A 104 -9.18 -22.50 -10.61
C CYS A 104 -10.18 -21.37 -10.42
N THR A 105 -11.31 -21.66 -9.79
CA THR A 105 -12.27 -20.64 -9.36
C THR A 105 -11.85 -20.02 -8.04
N VAL A 106 -11.88 -18.70 -7.98
CA VAL A 106 -11.56 -17.85 -6.84
C VAL A 106 -12.63 -16.79 -6.66
N TYR A 107 -12.56 -16.06 -5.55
CA TYR A 107 -13.55 -15.06 -5.18
C TYR A 107 -12.90 -13.68 -5.01
N PRO A 108 -12.62 -12.95 -6.11
CA PRO A 108 -12.28 -11.54 -6.00
C PRO A 108 -13.36 -10.79 -5.23
N TYR A 109 -12.93 -9.84 -4.40
CA TYR A 109 -13.82 -8.94 -3.68
C TYR A 109 -13.47 -7.49 -3.97
N ASN A 110 -14.49 -6.66 -3.92
CA ASN A 110 -14.36 -5.23 -4.00
C ASN A 110 -14.11 -4.68 -2.57
N PRO A 111 -12.96 -4.02 -2.33
CA PRO A 111 -12.57 -3.55 -1.00
C PRO A 111 -13.40 -2.39 -0.46
N VAL A 112 -14.18 -1.72 -1.32
CA VAL A 112 -15.04 -0.58 -0.96
C VAL A 112 -16.42 -1.06 -0.56
N THR A 113 -17.03 -1.93 -1.38
CA THR A 113 -18.42 -2.38 -1.18
C THR A 113 -18.52 -3.67 -0.37
N GLY A 114 -17.42 -4.42 -0.24
CA GLY A 114 -17.41 -5.76 0.34
C GLY A 114 -18.04 -6.82 -0.56
N ALA A 115 -18.53 -6.46 -1.75
CA ALA A 115 -19.12 -7.41 -2.68
C ALA A 115 -18.06 -8.35 -3.26
N CYS A 116 -18.44 -9.59 -3.53
CA CYS A 116 -17.58 -10.59 -4.15
C CYS A 116 -18.35 -11.41 -5.18
N ALA A 117 -17.60 -12.06 -6.07
CA ALA A 117 -18.16 -12.93 -7.08
C ALA A 117 -17.15 -14.00 -7.47
N ALA A 118 -17.64 -15.15 -7.96
CA ALA A 118 -16.79 -16.16 -8.55
C ALA A 118 -16.09 -15.60 -9.81
N GLY A 119 -14.83 -15.96 -9.97
CA GLY A 119 -14.00 -15.65 -11.12
C GLY A 119 -12.90 -16.69 -11.30
N ASN A 120 -12.55 -17.01 -12.54
CA ASN A 120 -11.46 -17.95 -12.79
C ASN A 120 -10.12 -17.23 -12.86
N LEU A 121 -9.07 -17.90 -12.42
CA LEU A 121 -7.71 -17.43 -12.63
C LEU A 121 -7.36 -17.45 -14.11
N VAL A 122 -6.69 -16.40 -14.56
CA VAL A 122 -6.22 -16.24 -15.93
C VAL A 122 -4.79 -15.73 -15.96
N HIS A 123 -4.08 -16.07 -17.03
CA HIS A 123 -2.82 -15.41 -17.32
C HIS A 123 -3.08 -13.97 -17.78
N THR A 124 -2.25 -13.06 -17.30
CA THR A 124 -2.31 -11.64 -17.63
C THR A 124 -0.91 -11.03 -17.62
N ARG A 125 -0.83 -9.75 -17.96
CA ARG A 125 0.40 -8.97 -17.92
C ARG A 125 0.17 -7.67 -17.17
N PHE A 126 1.13 -7.34 -16.32
CA PHE A 126 1.29 -6.00 -15.78
C PHE A 126 2.35 -5.28 -16.61
N VAL A 127 1.91 -4.28 -17.36
CA VAL A 127 2.73 -3.46 -18.25
C VAL A 127 3.16 -2.21 -17.49
N ALA A 128 4.45 -2.07 -17.27
CA ALA A 128 5.03 -1.01 -16.46
C ALA A 128 6.41 -0.64 -17.01
N ASN A 129 7.18 0.17 -16.27
CA ASN A 129 8.59 0.40 -16.58
C ASN A 129 9.47 -0.24 -15.50
N THR A 130 10.70 -0.61 -15.83
CA THR A 130 11.75 -0.81 -14.86
C THR A 130 12.30 0.53 -14.35
N THR A 131 13.00 0.54 -13.22
CA THR A 131 13.61 1.75 -12.66
C THR A 131 15.00 1.48 -12.09
N ASP A 132 15.87 2.47 -12.17
CA ASP A 132 17.15 2.53 -11.44
C ASP A 132 17.00 3.20 -10.06
N GLY A 133 15.78 3.61 -9.71
CA GLY A 133 15.43 4.35 -8.50
C GLY A 133 15.29 5.84 -8.70
N ARG A 134 15.73 6.40 -9.84
CA ARG A 134 15.63 7.83 -10.16
C ARG A 134 14.69 8.11 -11.32
N ASN A 135 14.72 7.25 -12.35
CA ASN A 135 13.95 7.40 -13.57
C ASN A 135 13.46 6.03 -14.08
N PRO A 136 12.38 5.99 -14.88
CA PRO A 136 12.06 4.81 -15.64
C PRO A 136 13.16 4.49 -16.67
N VAL A 137 13.54 3.22 -16.77
CA VAL A 137 14.62 2.75 -17.66
C VAL A 137 14.05 2.13 -18.93
N SER A 138 13.26 1.08 -18.81
CA SER A 138 12.69 0.36 -19.98
C SER A 138 11.30 -0.16 -19.71
N GLN A 139 10.46 -0.32 -20.74
CA GLN A 139 9.16 -0.96 -20.55
C GLN A 139 9.34 -2.45 -20.22
N VAL A 140 8.53 -2.96 -19.30
CA VAL A 140 8.51 -4.37 -18.92
C VAL A 140 7.09 -4.91 -18.91
N ASN A 141 6.95 -6.14 -19.40
CA ASN A 141 5.71 -6.90 -19.40
C ASN A 141 5.81 -8.03 -18.38
N VAL A 142 5.40 -7.77 -17.14
CA VAL A 142 5.45 -8.75 -16.05
C VAL A 142 4.32 -9.75 -16.23
N ARG A 143 4.67 -11.02 -16.51
CA ARG A 143 3.70 -12.12 -16.50
C ARG A 143 3.11 -12.28 -15.10
N ALA A 144 1.79 -12.40 -15.03
CA ALA A 144 1.06 -12.56 -13.79
C ALA A 144 -0.15 -13.48 -13.98
N VAL A 145 -0.77 -13.84 -12.87
CA VAL A 145 -2.06 -14.50 -12.76
C VAL A 145 -3.00 -13.55 -12.03
N ALA A 146 -4.19 -13.33 -12.59
CA ALA A 146 -5.23 -12.52 -11.97
C ALA A 146 -6.56 -13.27 -12.01
N ALA A 147 -7.51 -12.88 -11.16
CA ALA A 147 -8.88 -13.36 -11.25
C ALA A 147 -9.69 -12.54 -12.27
N CYS A 148 -10.40 -13.19 -13.18
CA CYS A 148 -11.39 -12.53 -14.03
C CYS A 148 -12.67 -12.26 -13.23
N ALA A 149 -12.94 -10.98 -12.97
CA ALA A 149 -14.10 -10.54 -12.22
C ALA A 149 -15.24 -10.06 -13.14
N PRO A 150 -16.50 -10.28 -12.76
CA PRO A 150 -17.63 -9.68 -13.48
C PRO A 150 -17.67 -8.17 -13.25
N ARG A 151 -18.12 -7.41 -14.26
CA ARG A 151 -18.21 -5.93 -14.23
C ARG A 151 -18.98 -5.36 -13.03
N LYS A 152 -19.92 -6.11 -12.45
CA LYS A 152 -20.65 -5.70 -11.23
C LYS A 152 -19.73 -5.43 -10.04
N LEU A 153 -18.54 -6.05 -9.98
CA LEU A 153 -17.55 -5.78 -8.93
C LEU A 153 -16.81 -4.44 -9.11
N LEU A 154 -17.02 -3.70 -10.21
CA LEU A 154 -16.43 -2.37 -10.39
C LEU A 154 -17.23 -1.26 -9.69
N ALA A 155 -18.39 -1.57 -9.12
CA ALA A 155 -19.19 -0.59 -8.39
C ALA A 155 -18.36 0.12 -7.30
N SER A 156 -18.45 1.45 -7.24
CA SER A 156 -17.70 2.30 -6.30
C SER A 156 -16.17 2.31 -6.46
N LEU A 157 -15.61 1.70 -7.52
CA LEU A 157 -14.21 1.90 -7.88
C LEU A 157 -14.07 3.17 -8.76
N PRO A 158 -12.85 3.74 -8.86
CA PRO A 158 -12.58 4.90 -9.72
C PRO A 158 -12.98 4.66 -11.17
N ARG A 159 -13.32 5.74 -11.88
CA ARG A 159 -13.58 5.65 -13.32
C ARG A 159 -12.32 5.21 -14.06
N GLY A 160 -12.48 4.32 -15.03
CA GLY A 160 -11.36 3.72 -15.77
C GLY A 160 -10.66 2.58 -15.03
N SER A 161 -10.99 2.30 -13.76
CA SER A 161 -10.51 1.10 -13.08
C SER A 161 -11.24 -0.15 -13.58
N THR A 162 -10.47 -1.19 -13.90
CA THR A 162 -11.00 -2.50 -14.30
C THR A 162 -10.88 -3.55 -13.21
N GLY A 163 -10.29 -3.20 -12.06
CA GLY A 163 -10.25 -4.06 -10.88
C GLY A 163 -9.29 -3.57 -9.81
N VAL A 164 -8.62 -4.50 -9.12
CA VAL A 164 -7.79 -4.23 -7.94
C VAL A 164 -6.45 -4.96 -8.04
N ALA A 165 -5.39 -4.23 -7.73
CA ALA A 165 -4.05 -4.75 -7.49
C ALA A 165 -3.87 -4.97 -5.98
N GLY A 166 -4.08 -6.20 -5.53
CA GLY A 166 -3.79 -6.60 -4.16
C GLY A 166 -2.30 -6.61 -3.87
N LEU A 167 -1.86 -5.87 -2.85
CA LEU A 167 -0.45 -5.77 -2.42
C LEU A 167 -0.19 -6.36 -1.02
N ALA A 168 -1.07 -7.24 -0.55
CA ALA A 168 -0.93 -7.89 0.76
C ALA A 168 0.24 -8.88 0.81
N GLY A 169 0.55 -9.41 2.00
CA GLY A 169 1.54 -10.46 2.22
C GLY A 169 1.09 -11.86 1.73
N SER A 170 0.62 -11.95 0.47
CA SER A 170 0.07 -13.16 -0.15
C SER A 170 0.89 -13.57 -1.38
N GLY A 171 0.97 -14.87 -1.65
CA GLY A 171 1.73 -15.42 -2.78
C GLY A 171 1.22 -15.05 -4.17
N LEU A 172 -0.04 -14.57 -4.29
CA LEU A 172 -0.63 -14.06 -5.53
C LEU A 172 -0.96 -12.56 -5.50
N ALA A 173 -0.49 -11.85 -4.48
CA ALA A 173 -0.46 -10.39 -4.53
C ALA A 173 0.57 -9.91 -5.56
N LEU A 174 0.36 -8.71 -6.11
CA LEU A 174 1.22 -8.15 -7.17
C LEU A 174 2.72 -8.13 -6.79
N PRO A 175 3.14 -7.75 -5.55
CA PRO A 175 4.56 -7.75 -5.18
C PRO A 175 5.22 -9.12 -5.31
N ALA A 176 4.55 -10.19 -4.85
CA ALA A 176 5.07 -11.56 -4.93
C ALA A 176 5.16 -12.06 -6.38
N GLN A 177 4.19 -11.70 -7.22
CA GLN A 177 4.18 -12.05 -8.64
C GLN A 177 5.27 -11.32 -9.42
N VAL A 178 5.50 -10.03 -9.13
CA VAL A 178 6.63 -9.27 -9.70
C VAL A 178 7.95 -9.86 -9.24
N ALA A 179 8.12 -10.13 -7.94
CA ALA A 179 9.33 -10.70 -7.37
C ALA A 179 9.71 -12.02 -8.04
N SER A 180 8.76 -12.95 -8.18
CA SER A 180 9.00 -14.24 -8.83
C SER A 180 9.31 -14.12 -10.33
N THR A 181 8.61 -13.25 -11.05
CA THR A 181 8.72 -13.14 -12.52
C THR A 181 9.93 -12.34 -12.96
N GLN A 182 10.19 -11.20 -12.31
CA GLN A 182 11.35 -10.34 -12.57
C GLN A 182 12.60 -10.78 -11.79
N LYS A 183 12.43 -11.77 -10.89
CA LYS A 183 13.48 -12.33 -10.03
C LYS A 183 14.20 -11.24 -9.22
N VAL A 184 13.39 -10.37 -8.63
CA VAL A 184 13.74 -9.27 -7.70
C VAL A 184 13.23 -9.61 -6.30
N ALA A 185 13.54 -8.80 -5.29
CA ALA A 185 13.14 -9.09 -3.92
C ALA A 185 11.61 -9.03 -3.73
N ASN A 186 11.07 -9.86 -2.83
CA ASN A 186 9.67 -9.82 -2.42
C ASN A 186 9.42 -8.66 -1.43
N LYS A 187 9.55 -7.45 -1.95
CA LYS A 187 9.24 -6.21 -1.25
C LYS A 187 8.72 -5.16 -2.22
N PHE A 188 7.97 -4.19 -1.70
CA PHE A 188 7.52 -3.06 -2.49
C PHE A 188 7.59 -1.77 -1.69
N LEU A 189 7.76 -0.67 -2.40
CA LEU A 189 7.71 0.68 -1.89
C LEU A 189 6.43 1.36 -2.39
N LEU A 190 5.77 2.10 -1.52
CA LEU A 190 4.63 2.96 -1.85
C LEU A 190 4.87 4.36 -1.30
N CYS A 191 4.67 5.37 -2.14
CA CYS A 191 4.68 6.78 -1.79
C CYS A 191 3.41 7.41 -2.39
N PRO A 192 2.27 7.40 -1.68
CA PRO A 192 1.01 7.96 -2.18
C PRO A 192 1.08 9.49 -2.30
N PRO A 193 0.56 10.10 -3.38
CA PRO A 193 0.54 11.55 -3.52
C PRO A 193 -0.55 12.16 -2.64
N ALA A 194 -0.30 13.37 -2.12
CA ALA A 194 -1.32 14.12 -1.38
C ALA A 194 -2.34 14.83 -2.29
N ALA A 195 -1.89 15.33 -3.44
CA ALA A 195 -2.67 16.16 -4.36
C ALA A 195 -3.07 15.39 -5.63
N ALA A 196 -4.11 15.87 -6.30
CA ALA A 196 -4.61 15.31 -7.57
C ALA A 196 -3.67 15.53 -8.77
N ASN A 197 -2.84 16.57 -8.72
CA ASN A 197 -2.06 17.04 -9.87
C ASN A 197 -0.64 16.46 -9.92
N GLY A 198 -0.46 15.23 -9.45
CA GLY A 198 0.82 14.53 -9.56
C GLY A 198 0.73 13.08 -9.13
N ASP A 199 1.51 12.24 -9.79
CA ASP A 199 1.56 10.81 -9.50
C ASP A 199 2.56 10.53 -8.38
N GLY A 200 2.12 9.81 -7.36
CA GLY A 200 3.02 9.16 -6.43
C GLY A 200 3.72 7.96 -7.05
N VAL A 201 4.39 7.17 -6.22
CA VAL A 201 5.33 6.14 -6.66
C VAL A 201 4.97 4.78 -6.07
N ALA A 202 4.96 3.75 -6.91
CA ALA A 202 5.05 2.36 -6.48
C ALA A 202 6.27 1.70 -7.14
N ILE A 203 7.13 1.07 -6.34
CA ILE A 203 8.27 0.28 -6.83
C ILE A 203 8.17 -1.14 -6.27
N PHE A 204 8.22 -2.13 -7.14
CA PHE A 204 8.16 -3.56 -6.81
C PHE A 204 9.52 -4.20 -7.08
N GLY A 205 10.13 -4.80 -6.05
CA GLY A 205 11.43 -5.46 -6.18
C GLY A 205 12.56 -4.83 -5.36
N GLY A 206 12.29 -3.69 -4.71
CA GLY A 206 13.29 -2.95 -3.93
C GLY A 206 14.07 -1.93 -4.75
N GLY A 207 15.35 -1.75 -4.41
CA GLY A 207 16.22 -0.73 -5.00
C GLY A 207 16.11 0.63 -4.30
N PRO A 208 16.96 1.58 -4.70
CA PRO A 208 16.96 2.92 -4.14
C PRO A 208 15.75 3.73 -4.62
N LEU A 209 15.46 4.85 -3.95
CA LEU A 209 14.46 5.83 -4.38
C LEU A 209 15.06 7.23 -4.30
N HIS A 210 15.07 7.94 -5.42
CA HIS A 210 15.57 9.30 -5.53
C HIS A 210 14.48 10.22 -6.07
N PHE A 211 14.46 11.46 -5.59
CA PHE A 211 13.58 12.50 -6.10
C PHE A 211 14.42 13.56 -6.83
N TRP A 212 13.89 14.24 -7.84
CA TRP A 212 14.70 15.22 -8.60
C TRP A 212 15.13 16.43 -7.74
N VAL A 213 14.38 16.69 -6.68
CA VAL A 213 14.60 17.73 -5.66
C VAL A 213 15.71 17.38 -4.65
N ASP A 214 16.09 16.10 -4.52
CA ASP A 214 17.07 15.63 -3.54
C ASP A 214 17.79 14.38 -4.07
N PRO A 215 19.12 14.43 -4.28
CA PRO A 215 19.89 13.30 -4.80
C PRO A 215 20.03 12.15 -3.78
N SER A 216 19.65 12.33 -2.51
CA SER A 216 19.78 11.29 -1.49
C SER A 216 18.90 10.07 -1.80
N ASP A 217 19.39 8.88 -1.40
CA ASP A 217 18.61 7.66 -1.45
C ASP A 217 17.64 7.63 -0.26
N TYR A 218 16.34 7.71 -0.56
CA TYR A 218 15.30 7.74 0.46
C TYR A 218 15.18 6.43 1.23
N THR A 219 15.72 5.33 0.69
CA THR A 219 15.61 3.99 1.29
C THR A 219 16.70 3.68 2.33
N GLN A 220 17.82 4.41 2.34
CA GLN A 220 18.95 4.12 3.25
C GLN A 220 18.74 4.58 4.70
N SER A 221 17.93 5.61 4.92
CA SER A 221 17.71 6.21 6.25
C SER A 221 16.26 6.09 6.71
N MET A 222 15.61 4.97 6.37
CA MET A 222 14.25 4.69 6.82
C MET A 222 14.25 4.20 8.27
N ASP A 223 13.24 4.63 9.01
CA ASP A 223 12.89 4.03 10.29
C ASP A 223 12.18 2.71 10.04
N HIS A 224 12.48 1.70 10.85
CA HIS A 224 11.94 0.37 10.64
C HIS A 224 11.15 -0.11 11.85
N THR A 225 10.02 -0.78 11.57
CA THR A 225 9.23 -1.49 12.57
C THR A 225 8.88 -2.90 12.06
N PRO A 226 8.77 -3.92 12.92
CA PRO A 226 8.40 -5.26 12.48
C PRO A 226 7.00 -5.32 11.85
N LEU A 227 6.87 -6.05 10.73
CA LEU A 227 5.59 -6.48 10.21
C LEU A 227 5.12 -7.72 10.97
N VAL A 228 3.87 -7.67 11.45
CA VAL A 228 3.26 -8.72 12.24
C VAL A 228 2.30 -9.51 11.36
N THR A 229 2.55 -10.80 11.21
CA THR A 229 1.61 -11.72 10.57
C THR A 229 0.48 -12.07 11.53
N LYS A 230 -0.77 -11.95 11.10
CA LYS A 230 -1.94 -12.44 11.83
C LYS A 230 -2.54 -13.66 11.15
N GLN A 231 -2.92 -14.65 11.95
CA GLN A 231 -3.56 -15.85 11.43
C GLN A 231 -4.84 -15.49 10.67
N GLY A 232 -5.00 -16.01 9.46
CA GLY A 232 -6.19 -15.78 8.64
C GLY A 232 -6.26 -14.40 7.97
N SER A 233 -5.23 -13.55 8.09
CA SER A 233 -5.18 -12.24 7.42
C SER A 233 -3.92 -12.10 6.57
N PRO A 234 -4.03 -11.67 5.30
CA PRO A 234 -2.88 -11.35 4.48
C PRO A 234 -2.38 -9.91 4.70
N ALA A 235 -3.12 -9.08 5.45
CA ALA A 235 -2.86 -7.66 5.58
C ALA A 235 -1.57 -7.35 6.36
N HIS A 236 -1.08 -6.13 6.16
CA HIS A 236 0.11 -5.63 6.84
C HIS A 236 -0.26 -5.04 8.20
N TYR A 237 0.28 -5.63 9.27
CA TYR A 237 0.12 -5.13 10.63
C TYR A 237 1.45 -4.69 11.22
N ILE A 238 1.40 -3.68 12.07
CA ILE A 238 2.51 -3.21 12.89
C ILE A 238 2.05 -3.09 14.35
N SER A 239 3.01 -2.92 15.24
CA SER A 239 2.76 -2.72 16.66
C SER A 239 3.07 -1.27 17.06
N VAL A 240 2.18 -0.69 17.86
CA VAL A 240 2.33 0.65 18.44
C VAL A 240 2.32 0.50 19.96
N LYS A 241 3.26 1.13 20.65
CA LYS A 241 3.39 1.10 22.12
C LYS A 241 2.60 2.22 22.80
N SER A 242 2.49 3.37 22.14
CA SER A 242 1.72 4.49 22.65
C SER A 242 1.26 5.41 21.52
N ILE A 243 0.18 6.12 21.79
CA ILE A 243 -0.29 7.23 20.98
C ILE A 243 -0.08 8.50 21.81
N SER A 244 0.45 9.54 21.20
CA SER A 244 0.64 10.85 21.81
C SER A 244 0.05 11.95 20.95
N MET A 245 -0.49 12.97 21.60
CA MET A 245 -0.93 14.23 21.02
C MET A 245 0.11 15.28 21.40
N ASP A 246 0.83 15.78 20.41
CA ASP A 246 2.11 16.44 20.59
C ASP A 246 3.03 15.57 21.47
N ASN A 247 3.42 16.10 22.63
CA ASN A 247 4.27 15.40 23.59
C ASN A 247 3.47 14.76 24.75
N THR A 248 2.13 14.79 24.70
CA THR A 248 1.27 14.26 25.76
C THR A 248 0.69 12.90 25.37
N ARG A 249 0.99 11.87 26.17
CA ARG A 249 0.48 10.51 25.93
C ARG A 249 -1.04 10.45 26.09
N VAL A 250 -1.72 9.83 25.13
CA VAL A 250 -3.15 9.52 25.21
C VAL A 250 -3.34 8.34 26.15
N LEU A 251 -4.24 8.48 27.12
CA LEU A 251 -4.55 7.45 28.11
C LEU A 251 -5.40 6.35 27.50
N VAL A 252 -4.74 5.38 26.87
CA VAL A 252 -5.34 4.14 26.37
C VAL A 252 -4.87 2.97 27.23
N SER A 253 -5.74 1.98 27.45
CA SER A 253 -5.32 0.77 28.17
C SER A 253 -4.18 0.07 27.40
N GLU A 254 -3.17 -0.46 28.09
CA GLU A 254 -2.07 -1.16 27.41
C GLU A 254 -2.56 -2.36 26.58
N ARG A 255 -3.63 -3.01 27.05
CA ARG A 255 -4.30 -4.10 26.32
C ARG A 255 -4.96 -3.64 25.02
N ALA A 256 -5.29 -2.35 24.89
CA ALA A 256 -5.88 -1.82 23.67
C ALA A 256 -4.87 -1.84 22.50
N LEU A 257 -3.60 -1.50 22.78
CA LEU A 257 -2.50 -1.46 21.81
C LEU A 257 -1.68 -2.76 21.80
N ALA A 258 -2.36 -3.87 21.52
CA ALA A 258 -1.72 -5.19 21.43
C ALA A 258 -0.75 -5.30 20.23
N THR A 259 0.12 -6.31 20.25
CA THR A 259 1.01 -6.65 19.13
C THR A 259 0.22 -6.87 17.83
N GLY A 260 0.65 -6.23 16.75
CA GLY A 260 -0.09 -6.23 15.47
C GLY A 260 -1.44 -5.52 15.57
N GLY A 261 -1.62 -4.63 16.56
CA GLY A 261 -2.85 -3.89 16.80
C GLY A 261 -3.14 -2.80 15.76
N VAL A 262 -2.17 -2.46 14.90
CA VAL A 262 -2.34 -1.44 13.87
C VAL A 262 -2.28 -2.09 12.49
N MET A 263 -3.29 -1.85 11.65
CA MET A 263 -3.36 -2.34 10.28
C MET A 263 -3.15 -1.17 9.30
N LEU A 264 -2.44 -1.40 8.20
CA LEU A 264 -2.32 -0.43 7.12
C LEU A 264 -3.36 -0.71 6.03
N SER A 265 -4.03 0.33 5.52
CA SER A 265 -5.09 0.18 4.53
C SER A 265 -5.16 1.35 3.54
N THR A 266 -5.24 1.03 2.25
CA THR A 266 -5.58 1.98 1.18
C THR A 266 -7.08 1.93 0.81
N ARG A 267 -7.88 1.14 1.55
CA ARG A 267 -9.34 1.00 1.31
C ARG A 267 -10.15 2.13 1.94
N VAL A 268 -9.58 2.74 2.97
CA VAL A 268 -10.20 3.81 3.74
C VAL A 268 -9.35 5.05 3.61
N PRO A 269 -9.93 6.20 3.26
CA PRO A 269 -9.17 7.42 3.07
C PRO A 269 -8.65 8.02 4.40
N TYR A 270 -9.30 7.70 5.52
CA TYR A 270 -8.98 8.23 6.84
C TYR A 270 -8.73 7.09 7.85
N ALA A 271 -8.13 7.42 8.99
CA ALA A 271 -7.84 6.44 10.01
C ALA A 271 -9.12 5.99 10.71
N LEU A 272 -9.23 4.68 10.98
CA LEU A 272 -10.31 4.13 11.79
C LEU A 272 -9.78 3.65 13.13
N LEU A 273 -10.40 4.06 14.23
CA LEU A 273 -10.00 3.70 15.59
C LEU A 273 -11.09 2.87 16.27
N ARG A 274 -10.69 1.80 16.94
CA ARG A 274 -11.59 1.02 17.80
C ARG A 274 -12.05 1.91 18.96
N ARG A 275 -13.30 1.77 19.40
CA ARG A 275 -13.94 2.67 20.39
C ARG A 275 -13.11 2.94 21.66
N ASP A 276 -12.45 1.93 22.22
CA ASP A 276 -11.57 2.02 23.39
C ASP A 276 -10.30 2.86 23.18
N VAL A 277 -9.92 3.10 21.93
CA VAL A 277 -8.84 4.01 21.53
C VAL A 277 -9.39 5.34 21.05
N TYR A 278 -10.50 5.32 20.30
CA TYR A 278 -11.09 6.52 19.69
C TYR A 278 -11.51 7.56 20.72
N ARG A 279 -12.21 7.15 21.79
CA ARG A 279 -12.75 8.07 22.79
C ARG A 279 -11.65 8.86 23.54
N PRO A 280 -10.66 8.21 24.18
CA PRO A 280 -9.56 8.95 24.79
C PRO A 280 -8.73 9.75 23.77
N PHE A 281 -8.65 9.29 22.52
CA PHE A 281 -7.97 10.01 21.45
C PHE A 281 -8.65 11.33 21.12
N VAL A 282 -9.97 11.34 20.86
CA VAL A 282 -10.68 12.58 20.55
C VAL A 282 -10.73 13.53 21.74
N ASP A 283 -10.89 13.01 22.96
CA ASP A 283 -10.85 13.83 24.18
C ASP A 283 -9.49 14.54 24.32
N ALA A 284 -8.40 13.83 24.04
CA ALA A 284 -7.05 14.40 24.06
C ALA A 284 -6.86 15.44 22.93
N PHE A 285 -7.38 15.18 21.73
CA PHE A 285 -7.30 16.12 20.60
C PHE A 285 -8.05 17.42 20.90
N VAL A 286 -9.30 17.33 21.37
CA VAL A 286 -10.12 18.49 21.74
C VAL A 286 -9.46 19.29 22.84
N LYS A 287 -8.91 18.62 23.86
CA LYS A 287 -8.19 19.29 24.95
C LYS A 287 -6.93 20.01 24.46
N ALA A 288 -6.18 19.42 23.55
CA ALA A 288 -4.93 20.00 23.03
C ALA A 288 -5.17 21.16 22.05
N LEU A 289 -6.26 21.11 21.28
CA LEU A 289 -6.66 22.17 20.35
C LEU A 289 -7.45 23.30 21.04
N ALA A 290 -7.88 23.09 22.29
CA ALA A 290 -8.73 24.04 23.03
C ALA A 290 -8.15 25.47 23.00
N ALA A 291 -9.05 26.44 22.84
CA ALA A 291 -8.77 27.88 22.65
C ALA A 291 -8.22 28.31 21.28
N GLN A 292 -7.88 27.40 20.36
CA GLN A 292 -7.33 27.76 19.04
C GLN A 292 -8.32 27.66 17.88
N ALA A 293 -9.34 26.81 17.97
CA ALA A 293 -10.25 26.52 16.85
C ALA A 293 -11.73 26.61 17.27
N ALA A 294 -12.57 27.12 16.36
CA ALA A 294 -14.02 27.13 16.55
C ALA A 294 -14.63 25.82 16.03
N PRO A 295 -15.28 25.01 16.88
CA PRO A 295 -15.98 23.81 16.42
C PRO A 295 -17.20 24.20 15.59
N VAL A 296 -17.47 23.41 14.54
CA VAL A 296 -18.67 23.55 13.69
C VAL A 296 -19.46 22.25 13.68
N ARG A 297 -20.60 22.26 12.99
CA ARG A 297 -21.45 21.08 12.86
C ARG A 297 -20.65 19.92 12.22
N PRO A 298 -20.67 18.71 12.80
CA PRO A 298 -19.99 17.56 12.21
C PRO A 298 -20.53 17.22 10.82
N VAL A 299 -19.63 16.84 9.92
CA VAL A 299 -19.93 16.38 8.55
C VAL A 299 -19.61 14.89 8.50
N ALA A 300 -20.59 14.05 8.17
CA ALA A 300 -20.39 12.61 8.11
C ALA A 300 -19.26 12.24 7.11
N PRO A 301 -18.38 11.28 7.45
CA PRO A 301 -18.42 10.39 8.61
C PRO A 301 -17.72 10.92 9.87
N PHE A 302 -17.31 12.19 9.91
CA PHE A 302 -16.49 12.76 10.97
C PHE A 302 -17.33 13.25 12.17
N GLU A 303 -16.76 13.14 13.36
CA GLU A 303 -17.36 13.63 14.61
C GLU A 303 -16.85 15.02 15.00
N LEU A 304 -15.60 15.34 14.68
CA LEU A 304 -14.96 16.62 15.02
C LEU A 304 -14.63 17.40 13.76
N CYS A 305 -15.29 18.55 13.60
CA CYS A 305 -15.09 19.49 12.51
C CYS A 305 -14.96 20.91 13.07
N TYR A 306 -14.18 21.72 12.38
CA TYR A 306 -13.84 23.08 12.79
C TYR A 306 -13.96 24.04 11.62
N ASP A 307 -14.18 25.31 11.93
CA ASP A 307 -14.09 26.40 10.97
C ASP A 307 -12.62 26.51 10.50
N ALA A 308 -12.40 26.23 9.23
CA ALA A 308 -11.08 26.26 8.60
C ALA A 308 -10.39 27.63 8.72
N GLN A 309 -11.16 28.73 8.82
CA GLN A 309 -10.61 30.08 8.98
C GLN A 309 -9.99 30.29 10.37
N THR A 310 -10.42 29.53 11.37
CA THR A 310 -9.88 29.60 12.73
C THR A 310 -8.65 28.73 12.92
N LEU A 311 -8.43 27.77 12.03
CA LEU A 311 -7.24 26.92 12.06
C LEU A 311 -6.07 27.67 11.39
N GLY A 312 -5.02 27.93 12.16
CA GLY A 312 -3.76 28.42 11.60
C GLY A 312 -3.20 27.44 10.56
N ASN A 313 -2.34 27.92 9.65
CA ASN A 313 -1.69 27.09 8.65
C ASN A 313 -0.16 27.09 8.83
N THR A 314 0.44 25.92 8.64
CA THR A 314 1.88 25.70 8.67
C THR A 314 2.35 25.04 7.38
N ARG A 315 3.66 24.86 7.22
CA ARG A 315 4.23 24.07 6.12
C ARG A 315 3.83 22.58 6.17
N PHE A 316 3.25 22.12 7.28
CA PHE A 316 2.75 20.77 7.48
C PHE A 316 1.21 20.73 7.58
N GLY A 317 0.54 21.71 6.98
CA GLY A 317 -0.93 21.83 6.95
C GLY A 317 -1.48 22.59 8.15
N TYR A 318 -2.74 22.34 8.49
CA TYR A 318 -3.40 22.98 9.62
C TYR A 318 -2.57 22.85 10.90
N TRP A 319 -2.51 23.95 11.66
CA TRP A 319 -1.85 24.00 12.95
C TRP A 319 -2.76 23.37 14.00
N VAL A 320 -2.68 22.04 14.07
CA VAL A 320 -3.40 21.20 15.02
C VAL A 320 -2.42 20.33 15.79
N PRO A 321 -2.83 19.75 16.93
CA PRO A 321 -2.01 18.80 17.66
C PRO A 321 -1.50 17.69 16.75
N SER A 322 -0.19 17.49 16.77
CA SER A 322 0.45 16.41 16.02
C SER A 322 0.11 15.06 16.67
N VAL A 323 -0.14 14.05 15.85
CA VAL A 323 -0.43 12.70 16.35
C VAL A 323 0.80 11.84 16.14
N THR A 324 1.34 11.28 17.22
CA THR A 324 2.51 10.40 17.16
C THR A 324 2.14 8.98 17.57
N LEU A 325 2.44 8.02 16.69
CA LEU A 325 2.41 6.59 17.02
C LEU A 325 3.84 6.14 17.32
N ALA A 326 4.11 5.79 18.58
CA ALA A 326 5.40 5.21 18.97
C ALA A 326 5.42 3.74 18.53
N LEU A 327 6.18 3.44 17.48
CA LEU A 327 6.28 2.13 16.86
C LEU A 327 7.17 1.18 17.67
N ASP A 328 6.91 -0.12 17.57
CA ASP A 328 7.89 -1.11 18.00
C ASP A 328 9.21 -0.92 17.22
N GLY A 329 10.33 -0.93 17.94
CA GLY A 329 11.65 -0.55 17.39
C GLY A 329 12.13 0.84 17.82
N GLY A 330 11.32 1.57 18.61
CA GLY A 330 11.72 2.85 19.21
C GLY A 330 11.78 3.99 18.19
N ARG A 331 10.85 3.99 17.24
CA ARG A 331 10.70 5.02 16.19
C ARG A 331 9.29 5.57 16.19
N ASP A 332 9.12 6.77 15.68
CA ASP A 332 7.86 7.50 15.74
C ASP A 332 7.28 7.71 14.34
N TRP A 333 6.02 7.32 14.15
CA TRP A 333 5.22 7.80 13.02
C TRP A 333 4.49 9.06 13.45
N ARG A 334 4.99 10.22 13.00
CA ARG A 334 4.40 11.52 13.29
C ARG A 334 3.48 11.98 12.16
N MET A 335 2.27 12.38 12.52
CA MET A 335 1.24 12.90 11.63
C MET A 335 0.95 14.35 12.01
N ALA A 336 1.12 15.26 11.07
CA ALA A 336 0.79 16.67 11.22
C ALA A 336 -0.58 16.97 10.58
N GLY A 337 -0.96 18.25 10.46
CA GLY A 337 -2.22 18.70 9.88
C GLY A 337 -2.53 18.10 8.50
N VAL A 338 -1.53 17.96 7.63
CA VAL A 338 -1.69 17.31 6.30
C VAL A 338 -2.11 15.84 6.36
N ASN A 339 -1.89 15.15 7.48
CA ASN A 339 -2.25 13.74 7.66
C ASN A 339 -3.41 13.54 8.64
N SER A 340 -3.76 14.56 9.44
CA SER A 340 -4.76 14.49 10.50
C SER A 340 -6.03 15.28 10.22
N MET A 341 -6.03 16.20 9.24
CA MET A 341 -7.18 17.04 8.91
C MET A 341 -7.55 16.92 7.44
N VAL A 342 -8.84 17.04 7.13
CA VAL A 342 -9.36 16.99 5.76
C VAL A 342 -10.40 18.08 5.54
N ASP A 343 -10.27 18.81 4.43
CA ASP A 343 -11.30 19.74 3.97
C ASP A 343 -12.47 18.94 3.37
N VAL A 344 -13.67 19.10 3.94
CA VAL A 344 -14.85 18.31 3.56
C VAL A 344 -15.88 19.12 2.77
N GLU A 345 -15.97 20.41 3.06
CA GLU A 345 -16.79 21.39 2.36
C GLU A 345 -16.16 22.78 2.56
N PRO A 346 -16.51 23.79 1.73
CA PRO A 346 -15.93 25.12 1.86
C PRO A 346 -16.03 25.68 3.28
N GLY A 347 -14.89 26.03 3.87
CA GLY A 347 -14.81 26.58 5.23
C GLY A 347 -14.84 25.54 6.36
N THR A 348 -14.96 24.24 6.07
CA THR A 348 -15.01 23.20 7.11
C THR A 348 -13.89 22.18 6.93
N ALA A 349 -13.07 22.04 7.98
CA ALA A 349 -12.04 21.01 8.08
C ALA A 349 -12.35 20.05 9.22
N CYS A 350 -12.23 18.75 8.99
CA CYS A 350 -12.55 17.72 9.97
C CYS A 350 -11.34 16.86 10.34
N LEU A 351 -11.34 16.35 11.57
CA LEU A 351 -10.35 15.41 12.06
C LEU A 351 -10.48 14.07 11.31
N ALA A 352 -9.42 13.66 10.63
CA ALA A 352 -9.36 12.46 9.78
C ALA A 352 -9.16 11.15 10.57
N PHE A 353 -9.77 11.06 11.74
CA PHE A 353 -9.83 9.88 12.59
C PHE A 353 -11.30 9.60 12.92
N VAL A 354 -11.77 8.40 12.60
CA VAL A 354 -13.19 8.03 12.70
C VAL A 354 -13.34 6.77 13.57
N GLU A 355 -14.42 6.70 14.35
CA GLU A 355 -14.72 5.51 15.13
C GLU A 355 -15.13 4.33 14.25
N MET A 356 -14.57 3.15 14.53
CA MET A 356 -14.99 1.90 13.88
C MET A 356 -16.44 1.56 14.25
N LYS A 357 -17.31 1.47 13.25
CA LYS A 357 -18.69 0.96 13.41
C LYS A 357 -18.69 -0.57 13.41
N GLY A 358 -19.60 -1.17 14.16
CA GLY A 358 -19.79 -2.63 14.19
C GLY A 358 -18.72 -3.43 14.95
N VAL A 359 -17.75 -2.76 15.58
CA VAL A 359 -16.70 -3.37 16.40
C VAL A 359 -16.88 -2.97 17.86
N LYS A 360 -16.89 -3.95 18.78
CA LYS A 360 -17.00 -3.67 20.22
C LYS A 360 -15.69 -3.08 20.75
N ALA A 361 -15.80 -2.19 21.73
CA ALA A 361 -14.66 -1.69 22.48
C ALA A 361 -13.86 -2.85 23.08
N GLY A 362 -12.54 -2.85 22.89
CA GLY A 362 -11.65 -3.89 23.41
C GLY A 362 -11.70 -5.23 22.67
N ASP A 363 -12.41 -5.35 21.53
CA ASP A 363 -12.38 -6.59 20.72
C ASP A 363 -11.00 -6.78 20.09
N GLY A 364 -10.19 -7.66 20.70
CA GLY A 364 -8.81 -7.96 20.27
C GLY A 364 -8.69 -8.65 18.92
N ARG A 365 -9.80 -9.10 18.31
CA ARG A 365 -9.81 -9.64 16.94
C ARG A 365 -9.71 -8.53 15.89
N ALA A 366 -10.27 -7.35 16.21
CA ALA A 366 -10.17 -6.18 15.37
C ALA A 366 -8.88 -5.41 15.66
N PRO A 367 -8.28 -4.75 14.66
CA PRO A 367 -7.21 -3.79 14.91
C PRO A 367 -7.72 -2.66 15.82
N ALA A 368 -6.83 -2.14 16.66
CA ALA A 368 -7.07 -0.94 17.45
C ALA A 368 -7.06 0.32 16.58
N VAL A 369 -6.19 0.33 15.56
CA VAL A 369 -6.06 1.42 14.58
C VAL A 369 -5.95 0.82 13.19
N ILE A 370 -6.69 1.38 12.23
CA ILE A 370 -6.45 1.19 10.80
C ILE A 370 -5.92 2.52 10.29
N VAL A 371 -4.68 2.55 9.83
CA VAL A 371 -4.08 3.72 9.18
C VAL A 371 -4.59 3.78 7.75
N GLY A 372 -5.24 4.89 7.40
CA GLY A 372 -5.84 5.11 6.09
C GLY A 372 -4.89 5.77 5.09
N GLY A 373 -5.41 6.03 3.90
CA GLY A 373 -4.68 6.67 2.79
C GLY A 373 -4.04 8.00 3.18
N LEU A 374 -4.83 8.94 3.72
CA LEU A 374 -4.36 10.29 4.10
C LEU A 374 -3.19 10.26 5.08
N GLN A 375 -3.16 9.28 6.00
CA GLN A 375 -2.08 9.13 6.96
C GLN A 375 -0.78 8.60 6.34
N MET A 376 -0.87 8.00 5.15
CA MET A 376 0.27 7.47 4.38
C MET A 376 0.73 8.43 3.27
N GLU A 377 -0.02 9.48 2.96
CA GLU A 377 0.34 10.46 1.92
C GLU A 377 1.62 11.22 2.27
N ASN A 378 2.50 11.38 1.27
CA ASN A 378 3.83 11.98 1.43
C ASN A 378 4.71 11.29 2.49
N ILE A 379 4.50 9.99 2.66
CA ILE A 379 5.37 9.11 3.44
C ILE A 379 5.85 7.98 2.53
N VAL A 380 7.16 7.79 2.49
CA VAL A 380 7.75 6.64 1.80
C VAL A 380 7.61 5.42 2.71
N LEU A 381 6.87 4.41 2.24
CA LEU A 381 6.63 3.16 2.96
C LEU A 381 7.26 2.00 2.19
N GLU A 382 8.20 1.27 2.80
CA GLU A 382 8.81 0.06 2.24
C GLU A 382 8.29 -1.18 2.98
N PHE A 383 7.51 -2.01 2.30
CA PHE A 383 7.01 -3.27 2.82
C PHE A 383 7.97 -4.40 2.43
N ASP A 384 8.88 -4.75 3.35
CA ASP A 384 9.85 -5.81 3.15
C ASP A 384 9.33 -7.13 3.72
N MET A 385 8.76 -7.98 2.84
CA MET A 385 8.17 -9.26 3.26
C MET A 385 9.23 -10.34 3.51
N GLU A 386 10.45 -10.17 2.99
CA GLU A 386 11.56 -11.08 3.25
C GLU A 386 12.12 -10.86 4.65
N LYS A 387 12.35 -9.60 5.03
CA LYS A 387 12.83 -9.22 6.37
C LYS A 387 11.71 -9.01 7.39
N LYS A 388 10.45 -9.12 6.97
CA LYS A 388 9.24 -8.93 7.79
C LYS A 388 9.27 -7.60 8.54
N ARG A 389 9.51 -6.50 7.82
CA ARG A 389 9.58 -5.15 8.40
C ARG A 389 8.98 -4.12 7.45
N LEU A 390 8.45 -3.05 8.05
CA LEU A 390 8.02 -1.85 7.36
C LEU A 390 9.09 -0.79 7.56
N GLY A 391 9.66 -0.29 6.47
CA GLY A 391 10.41 0.96 6.43
C GLY A 391 9.46 2.15 6.29
N LEU A 392 9.72 3.23 7.01
CA LEU A 392 8.97 4.48 6.95
C LEU A 392 9.94 5.66 6.89
N ARG A 393 9.66 6.62 6.01
CA ARG A 393 10.33 7.93 5.99
C ARG A 393 9.37 9.01 5.53
N THR A 394 9.05 9.94 6.43
CA THR A 394 8.21 11.10 6.13
C THR A 394 8.97 12.07 5.22
N MET A 395 8.30 12.58 4.19
CA MET A 395 8.90 13.57 3.29
C MET A 395 9.04 14.92 4.01
N PRO A 396 10.15 15.64 3.83
CA PRO A 396 10.27 17.05 4.20
C PRO A 396 9.20 17.92 3.54
N TYR A 397 8.79 19.02 4.18
CA TYR A 397 7.67 19.86 3.72
C TYR A 397 7.81 20.43 2.29
N TYR A 398 9.03 20.55 1.77
CA TYR A 398 9.30 21.07 0.42
C TYR A 398 9.30 19.97 -0.64
N MET A 399 9.02 18.72 -0.26
CA MET A 399 8.98 17.57 -1.15
C MET A 399 7.69 16.79 -1.00
N GLN A 400 7.30 16.12 -2.09
CA GLN A 400 6.09 15.31 -2.16
C GLN A 400 6.40 14.04 -2.95
N CYS A 401 5.58 13.01 -2.76
CA CYS A 401 5.69 11.79 -3.57
C CYS A 401 5.54 12.07 -5.07
N SER A 402 4.82 13.14 -5.44
CA SER A 402 4.64 13.62 -6.81
C SER A 402 5.90 14.22 -7.45
N HIS A 403 6.98 14.41 -6.70
CA HIS A 403 8.25 14.91 -7.22
C HIS A 403 9.14 13.79 -7.77
N PHE A 404 8.62 12.59 -8.04
CA PHE A 404 9.39 11.57 -8.75
C PHE A 404 9.41 11.87 -10.26
N ASN A 405 10.56 11.68 -10.91
CA ASN A 405 10.68 11.96 -12.34
C ASN A 405 10.31 10.73 -13.18
N PHE A 406 9.09 10.71 -13.72
CA PHE A 406 8.61 9.66 -14.62
C PHE A 406 9.06 9.82 -16.08
N THR A 407 9.95 10.77 -16.38
CA THR A 407 10.56 10.91 -17.72
C THR A 407 11.68 9.90 -17.86
N ARG A 408 11.69 9.12 -18.95
CA ARG A 408 12.79 8.21 -19.25
C ARG A 408 14.08 9.01 -19.42
N SER A 409 15.18 8.50 -18.87
CA SER A 409 16.51 9.01 -19.20
C SER A 409 16.76 8.79 -20.70
N ALA A 410 17.29 9.82 -21.36
CA ALA A 410 17.64 9.79 -22.78
C ALA A 410 18.81 8.84 -23.05
#